data_AF-A0A822YTK6-F1
#
_entry.id   AF-A0A822YTK6-F1
#
_cell.length_a   1.000
_cell.length_b   1.000
_cell.length_c   1.000
_cell.angle_alpha   90.00
_cell.angle_beta   90.00
_cell.angle_gamma   90.00
#
_symmetry.space_group_name_H-M   'P 1'
#
loop_
_entity.id
_entity.type
_entity.pdbx_description
1 polymer ?
#
loop_
_entity_poly.entity_id
_entity_poly.type
_entity_poly.pdbx_seq_one_letter_code
_entity_poly.pdbx_strand_id
1 'polypeptide(L)'
;MADETTETQNNTRLVILELANKISIPMSLNAIVRLKVPNAIWQEHIANSSSKHKYSLAEIKKTLVTNGEGLSYVAYILQHHQDALVKAWPILHEAVVDPKEKLFVKASDELAYSHYRDKLEMNELMQKVMSGVSVSFMKMILEGHDGFKGVEHRNVMIIRMNRERRRKTNTSALF
;
A
#
# COMPACT_ATOMS: atom_id res chain seq x y z
N MET A 1 -45.22 -7.78 8.71
CA MET A 1 -45.37 -6.80 7.61
C MET A 1 -44.20 -5.79 7.49
N ALA A 2 -43.12 -5.89 8.28
CA ALA A 2 -41.95 -5.00 8.19
C ALA A 2 -40.72 -5.64 7.48
N ASP A 3 -40.89 -6.82 6.88
CA ASP A 3 -39.78 -7.67 6.41
C ASP A 3 -39.72 -7.76 4.86
N GLU A 4 -40.86 -7.77 4.18
CA GLU A 4 -40.90 -7.79 2.69
C GLU A 4 -40.41 -6.48 2.06
N THR A 5 -40.63 -5.34 2.72
CA THR A 5 -40.24 -4.02 2.19
C THR A 5 -38.75 -3.77 2.29
N THR A 6 -38.09 -4.28 3.35
CA THR A 6 -36.64 -4.19 3.54
C THR A 6 -35.90 -5.13 2.58
N GLU A 7 -36.41 -6.34 2.35
CA GLU A 7 -35.86 -7.28 1.37
C GLU A 7 -35.95 -6.73 -0.06
N THR A 8 -37.09 -6.15 -0.44
CA THR A 8 -37.28 -5.52 -1.75
C THR A 8 -36.32 -4.33 -1.95
N GLN A 9 -36.10 -3.52 -0.93
CA GLN A 9 -35.15 -2.41 -0.96
C GLN A 9 -33.69 -2.89 -1.09
N ASN A 10 -33.33 -3.96 -0.37
CA ASN A 10 -32.00 -4.55 -0.46
C ASN A 10 -31.74 -5.16 -1.84
N ASN A 11 -32.70 -5.88 -2.40
CA ASN A 11 -32.63 -6.41 -3.76
C ASN A 11 -32.50 -5.29 -4.80
N THR A 12 -33.25 -4.20 -4.64
CA THR A 12 -33.14 -3.02 -5.52
C THR A 12 -31.73 -2.41 -5.48
N ARG A 13 -31.14 -2.26 -4.30
CA ARG A 13 -29.77 -1.75 -4.14
C ARG A 13 -28.74 -2.65 -4.82
N LEU A 14 -28.92 -3.97 -4.71
CA LEU A 14 -28.03 -4.95 -5.31
C LEU A 14 -28.09 -4.88 -6.85
N VAL A 15 -29.29 -4.80 -7.43
CA VAL A 15 -29.48 -4.62 -8.88
C VAL A 15 -28.87 -3.30 -9.38
N ILE A 16 -29.00 -2.21 -8.63
CA ILE A 16 -28.38 -0.92 -8.97
C ILE A 16 -26.86 -1.03 -8.94
N LEU A 17 -26.27 -1.68 -7.92
CA LEU A 17 -24.83 -1.91 -7.83
C LEU A 17 -24.33 -2.78 -8.99
N GLU A 18 -25.06 -3.85 -9.34
CA GLU A 18 -24.72 -4.69 -10.48
C GLU A 18 -24.77 -3.93 -11.80
N LEU A 19 -25.80 -3.12 -12.01
CA LEU A 19 -25.93 -2.28 -13.20
C LEU A 19 -24.81 -1.24 -13.29
N ALA A 20 -24.51 -0.58 -12.17
CA ALA A 20 -23.40 0.36 -12.08
C ALA A 20 -22.06 -0.32 -12.40
N ASN A 21 -21.82 -1.54 -11.91
CA ASN A 21 -20.64 -2.33 -12.27
C ASN A 21 -20.63 -2.71 -13.75
N LYS A 22 -21.76 -3.15 -14.31
CA LYS A 22 -21.89 -3.51 -15.74
C LYS A 22 -21.66 -2.33 -16.67
N ILE A 23 -21.89 -1.09 -16.22
CA ILE A 23 -21.63 0.13 -17.02
C ILE A 23 -20.22 0.65 -16.76
N SER A 24 -19.81 0.73 -15.50
CA SER A 24 -18.51 1.28 -15.07
C SER A 24 -17.34 0.48 -15.62
N ILE A 25 -17.38 -0.86 -15.52
CA ILE A 25 -16.27 -1.73 -15.95
C ILE A 25 -15.97 -1.57 -17.45
N PRO A 26 -16.95 -1.66 -18.38
CA PRO A 26 -16.70 -1.39 -19.80
C PRO A 26 -16.23 0.04 -20.09
N MET A 27 -16.75 1.05 -19.39
CA MET A 27 -16.32 2.44 -19.56
C MET A 27 -14.86 2.63 -19.16
N SER A 28 -14.46 2.12 -18.00
CA SER A 28 -13.08 2.14 -17.53
C SER A 28 -12.16 1.37 -18.47
N LEU A 29 -12.57 0.18 -18.94
CA LEU A 29 -11.83 -0.60 -19.93
C LEU A 29 -11.63 0.17 -21.23
N ASN A 30 -12.70 0.79 -21.75
CA ASN A 30 -12.62 1.61 -22.96
C ASN A 30 -11.66 2.79 -22.78
N ALA A 31 -11.69 3.46 -21.62
CA ALA A 31 -10.75 4.52 -21.31
C ALA A 31 -9.30 4.01 -21.26
N ILE A 32 -9.05 2.88 -20.58
CA ILE A 32 -7.73 2.23 -20.49
C ILE A 32 -7.18 1.90 -21.88
N VAL A 33 -8.01 1.35 -22.77
CA VAL A 33 -7.64 1.03 -24.16
C VAL A 33 -7.35 2.30 -24.95
N ARG A 34 -8.22 3.32 -24.87
CA ARG A 34 -8.03 4.60 -25.58
C ARG A 34 -6.78 5.35 -25.11
N LEU A 35 -6.45 5.26 -23.83
CA LEU A 35 -5.23 5.81 -23.24
C LEU A 35 -3.97 4.97 -23.54
N LYS A 36 -4.10 3.86 -24.29
CA LYS A 36 -3.00 2.96 -24.64
C LYS A 36 -2.24 2.45 -23.41
N VAL A 37 -2.91 2.37 -22.25
CA VAL A 37 -2.34 1.86 -21.00
C VAL A 37 -1.76 0.44 -21.20
N PRO A 38 -2.39 -0.47 -21.97
CA PRO A 38 -1.80 -1.77 -22.24
C PRO A 38 -0.46 -1.70 -22.96
N ASN A 39 -0.28 -0.80 -23.93
CA ASN A 39 1.00 -0.64 -24.64
C ASN A 39 2.10 -0.11 -23.73
N ALA A 40 1.73 0.69 -22.73
CA ALA A 40 2.67 1.07 -21.69
C ALA A 40 3.00 -0.15 -20.81
N ILE A 41 2.02 -1.03 -20.51
CA ILE A 41 2.15 -2.12 -19.53
C ILE A 41 2.87 -3.36 -20.05
N TRP A 42 2.50 -3.80 -21.24
CA TRP A 42 2.99 -5.03 -21.83
C TRP A 42 4.03 -4.73 -22.92
N GLN A 43 5.06 -5.56 -22.96
CA GLN A 43 5.99 -5.64 -24.09
C GLN A 43 5.47 -6.69 -25.06
N GLU A 44 5.36 -6.31 -26.32
CA GLU A 44 4.96 -7.21 -27.40
C GLU A 44 6.20 -7.91 -27.96
N HIS A 45 6.15 -9.24 -28.02
CA HIS A 45 7.14 -10.06 -28.68
C HIS A 45 6.53 -10.62 -29.96
N ILE A 46 6.93 -10.06 -31.10
CA ILE A 46 6.60 -10.61 -32.41
C ILE A 46 7.58 -11.76 -32.66
N ALA A 47 7.10 -13.00 -32.54
CA ALA A 47 7.87 -14.17 -32.90
C ALA A 47 7.76 -14.38 -34.42
N ASN A 48 8.89 -14.32 -35.14
CA ASN A 48 9.03 -14.37 -36.61
C ASN A 48 8.51 -15.65 -37.32
N SER A 49 7.69 -16.48 -36.68
CA SER A 49 7.17 -17.72 -37.28
C SER A 49 5.77 -18.13 -36.85
N SER A 50 5.05 -17.33 -36.04
CA SER A 50 3.67 -17.63 -35.68
C SER A 50 2.85 -16.36 -35.56
N SER A 51 1.67 -16.33 -36.18
CA SER A 51 0.68 -15.23 -36.18
C SER A 51 0.08 -14.89 -34.81
N LYS A 52 0.71 -15.32 -33.71
CA LYS A 52 0.26 -15.10 -32.34
C LYS A 52 1.14 -14.05 -31.67
N HIS A 53 0.54 -12.90 -31.38
CA HIS A 53 1.15 -11.89 -30.52
C HIS A 53 1.40 -12.48 -29.13
N LYS A 54 2.65 -12.42 -28.66
CA LYS A 54 3.00 -12.78 -27.28
C LYS A 54 3.20 -11.48 -26.50
N TYR A 55 2.50 -11.35 -25.38
CA TYR A 55 2.65 -10.22 -24.48
C TYR A 55 3.39 -10.67 -23.22
N SER A 56 4.41 -9.93 -22.81
CA SER A 56 5.06 -10.09 -21.52
C SER A 56 4.91 -8.81 -20.71
N LEU A 57 4.96 -8.90 -19.38
CA LEU A 57 4.95 -7.70 -18.55
C LEU A 57 6.32 -7.03 -18.61
N ALA A 58 6.35 -5.72 -18.87
CA ALA A 58 7.60 -4.97 -18.82
C ALA A 58 8.29 -5.14 -17.45
N GLU A 59 9.63 -5.13 -17.43
CA GLU A 59 10.40 -5.47 -16.23
C GLU A 59 10.07 -4.57 -15.02
N ILE A 60 10.02 -3.25 -15.23
CA ILE A 60 9.62 -2.29 -14.19
C ILE A 60 8.20 -2.54 -13.68
N LYS A 61 7.34 -3.16 -14.48
CA LYS A 61 5.93 -3.39 -14.15
C LYS A 61 5.69 -4.67 -13.41
N LYS A 62 6.67 -5.59 -13.38
CA LYS A 62 6.68 -6.70 -12.42
C LYS A 62 6.62 -6.20 -10.98
N THR A 63 7.17 -5.01 -10.70
CA THR A 63 7.08 -4.37 -9.37
C THR A 63 5.65 -3.96 -8.98
N LEU A 64 4.74 -3.85 -9.95
CA LEU A 64 3.33 -3.54 -9.73
C LEU A 64 2.50 -4.80 -9.42
N VAL A 65 3.02 -5.98 -9.73
CA VAL A 65 2.33 -7.24 -9.42
C VAL A 65 2.80 -7.76 -8.07
N THR A 66 1.87 -8.32 -7.31
CA THR A 66 2.16 -8.93 -6.01
C THR A 66 3.20 -10.03 -6.15
N ASN A 67 4.29 -9.93 -5.39
CA ASN A 67 5.33 -10.95 -5.33
C ASN A 67 4.89 -12.14 -4.44
N GLY A 68 5.76 -13.14 -4.28
CA GLY A 68 5.49 -14.33 -3.46
C GLY A 68 5.24 -14.05 -1.97
N GLU A 69 5.52 -12.83 -1.49
CA GLU A 69 5.30 -12.39 -0.10
C GLU A 69 4.03 -11.53 0.05
N GLY A 70 3.24 -11.37 -1.01
CA GLY A 70 2.03 -10.54 -0.95
C GLY A 70 2.30 -9.03 -1.14
N LEU A 71 3.52 -8.64 -1.55
CA LEU A 71 3.98 -7.25 -1.61
C LEU A 71 4.09 -6.73 -3.05
N SER A 72 3.80 -5.44 -3.25
CA SER A 72 3.87 -4.75 -4.55
C SER A 72 3.95 -3.23 -4.35
N TYR A 73 4.55 -2.52 -5.31
CA TYR A 73 4.54 -1.06 -5.37
C TYR A 73 3.17 -0.46 -5.69
N VAL A 74 2.18 -1.27 -6.11
CA VAL A 74 0.80 -0.79 -6.33
C VAL A 74 0.20 -0.20 -5.07
N ALA A 75 0.48 -0.77 -3.90
CA ALA A 75 -0.02 -0.21 -2.64
C ALA A 75 0.50 1.24 -2.43
N TYR A 76 1.77 1.49 -2.76
CA TYR A 76 2.37 2.82 -2.74
C TYR A 76 1.66 3.79 -3.69
N ILE A 77 1.43 3.37 -4.94
CA ILE A 77 0.74 4.20 -5.94
C ILE A 77 -0.68 4.52 -5.48
N LEU A 78 -1.42 3.52 -4.98
CA LEU A 78 -2.77 3.69 -4.48
C LEU A 78 -2.83 4.67 -3.33
N GLN A 79 -1.90 4.56 -2.36
CA GLN A 79 -1.82 5.51 -1.27
C GLN A 79 -1.59 6.94 -1.80
N HIS A 80 -0.66 7.16 -2.72
CA HIS A 80 -0.32 8.49 -3.23
C HIS A 80 -1.43 9.14 -4.10
N HIS A 81 -2.40 8.35 -4.56
CA HIS A 81 -3.58 8.82 -5.29
C HIS A 81 -4.86 8.89 -4.44
N GLN A 82 -4.76 8.70 -3.13
CA GLN A 82 -5.90 8.88 -2.23
C GLN A 82 -6.36 10.33 -2.21
N ASP A 83 -7.68 10.54 -2.18
CA ASP A 83 -8.29 11.87 -2.07
C ASP A 83 -7.67 12.71 -0.96
N ALA A 84 -7.40 12.12 0.20
CA ALA A 84 -6.81 12.83 1.35
C ALA A 84 -5.42 13.44 1.03
N LEU A 85 -4.60 12.75 0.22
CA LEU A 85 -3.31 13.28 -0.22
C LEU A 85 -3.45 14.17 -1.46
N VAL A 86 -4.35 13.82 -2.39
CA VAL A 86 -4.51 14.57 -3.64
C VAL A 86 -5.10 15.96 -3.39
N LYS A 87 -6.01 16.11 -2.41
CA LYS A 87 -6.59 17.39 -1.99
C LYS A 87 -5.58 18.38 -1.41
N ALA A 88 -4.41 17.89 -0.97
CA ALA A 88 -3.35 18.74 -0.47
C ALA A 88 -2.60 19.49 -1.59
N TRP A 89 -2.56 18.95 -2.82
CA TRP A 89 -1.77 19.53 -3.91
C TRP A 89 -2.25 20.92 -4.35
N PRO A 90 -3.55 21.22 -4.52
CA PRO A 90 -4.01 22.55 -4.94
C PRO A 90 -3.62 23.67 -3.98
N ILE A 91 -3.58 23.39 -2.67
CA ILE A 91 -3.29 24.38 -1.62
C ILE A 91 -1.79 24.41 -1.23
N LEU A 92 -0.93 23.67 -1.94
CA LEU A 92 0.51 23.62 -1.67
C LEU A 92 1.15 25.02 -1.67
N HIS A 93 0.72 25.87 -2.60
CA HIS A 93 1.22 27.23 -2.74
C HIS A 93 1.01 28.07 -1.47
N GLU A 94 -0.10 27.85 -0.74
CA GLU A 94 -0.39 28.58 0.48
C GLU A 94 0.52 28.13 1.63
N ALA A 95 0.84 26.83 1.72
CA ALA A 95 1.75 26.32 2.74
C ALA A 95 3.22 26.72 2.50
N VAL A 96 3.58 27.04 1.25
CA VAL A 96 4.90 27.63 0.94
C VAL A 96 4.98 29.08 1.42
N VAL A 97 3.87 29.81 1.35
CA VAL A 97 3.79 31.22 1.77
C VAL A 97 3.68 31.34 3.29
N ASP A 98 2.87 30.51 3.95
CA ASP A 98 2.76 30.43 5.41
C ASP A 98 3.04 29.00 5.92
N PRO A 99 4.28 28.69 6.32
CA PRO A 99 4.70 27.34 6.69
C PRO A 99 4.30 26.95 8.12
N LYS A 100 3.55 27.77 8.85
CA LYS A 100 3.18 27.50 10.25
C LYS A 100 2.27 26.28 10.40
N GLU A 101 1.46 26.00 9.38
CA GLU A 101 0.53 24.89 9.37
C GLU A 101 0.96 23.81 8.38
N LYS A 102 0.87 22.54 8.79
CA LYS A 102 1.21 21.42 7.92
C LYS A 102 0.16 21.29 6.82
N LEU A 103 0.63 21.16 5.58
CA LEU A 103 -0.22 21.06 4.38
C LEU A 103 -1.36 20.04 4.50
N PHE A 104 -1.08 18.85 5.05
CA PHE A 104 -2.10 17.81 5.21
C PHE A 104 -3.20 18.22 6.21
N VAL A 105 -2.82 18.89 7.30
CA VAL A 105 -3.77 19.37 8.32
C VAL A 105 -4.69 20.40 7.69
N LYS A 106 -4.12 21.33 6.92
CA LYS A 106 -4.89 22.34 6.19
C LYS A 106 -5.85 21.76 5.14
N ALA A 107 -5.54 20.59 4.58
CA ALA A 107 -6.38 19.94 3.55
C ALA A 107 -7.46 19.01 4.12
N SER A 108 -7.26 18.46 5.31
CA SER A 108 -8.09 17.38 5.87
C SER A 108 -8.62 17.66 7.28
N ASP A 109 -8.30 18.81 7.87
CA ASP A 109 -8.59 19.21 9.25
C ASP A 109 -8.10 18.20 10.33
N GLU A 110 -7.23 17.27 9.94
CA GLU A 110 -6.75 16.15 10.75
C GLU A 110 -5.23 15.97 10.60
N LEU A 111 -4.57 15.43 11.63
CA LEU A 111 -3.18 14.99 11.51
C LEU A 111 -3.10 13.71 10.68
N ALA A 112 -2.12 13.63 9.77
CA ALA A 112 -1.94 12.47 8.89
C ALA A 112 -1.91 11.13 9.63
N TYR A 113 -1.12 11.01 10.71
CA TYR A 113 -1.07 9.77 11.49
C TYR A 113 -2.39 9.42 12.18
N SER A 114 -3.14 10.41 12.67
CA SER A 114 -4.46 10.18 13.26
C SER A 114 -5.45 9.70 12.20
N HIS A 115 -5.44 10.33 11.02
CA HIS A 115 -6.29 9.96 9.88
C HIS A 115 -6.13 8.48 9.50
N TYR A 116 -4.91 7.96 9.49
CA TYR A 116 -4.64 6.55 9.21
C TYR A 116 -4.95 5.65 10.40
N ARG A 117 -4.65 6.07 11.63
CA ARG A 117 -4.87 5.27 12.84
C ARG A 117 -6.35 4.96 13.06
N ASP A 118 -7.21 5.95 12.84
CA ASP A 118 -8.63 5.87 13.20
C ASP A 118 -9.47 5.13 12.14
N LYS A 119 -8.88 4.83 10.98
CA LYS A 119 -9.55 4.16 9.84
C LYS A 119 -8.85 2.84 9.51
N LEU A 120 -9.50 1.71 9.85
CA LEU A 120 -8.92 0.37 9.70
C LEU A 120 -8.38 0.11 8.28
N GLU A 121 -9.18 0.35 7.25
CA GLU A 121 -8.80 0.15 5.84
C GLU A 121 -7.58 1.00 5.43
N MET A 122 -7.53 2.24 5.91
CA MET A 122 -6.42 3.16 5.61
C MET A 122 -5.15 2.75 6.34
N ASN A 123 -5.27 2.27 7.58
CA ASN A 123 -4.15 1.71 8.34
C ASN A 123 -3.58 0.46 7.66
N GLU A 124 -4.44 -0.46 7.22
CA GLU A 124 -4.02 -1.67 6.49
C GLU A 124 -3.28 -1.30 5.20
N LEU A 125 -3.81 -0.35 4.43
CA LEU A 125 -3.13 0.13 3.23
C LEU A 125 -1.78 0.77 3.57
N MET A 126 -1.71 1.62 4.59
CA MET A 126 -0.45 2.24 5.05
C MET A 126 0.59 1.18 5.43
N GLN A 127 0.21 0.16 6.20
CA GLN A 127 1.12 -0.93 6.56
C GLN A 127 1.58 -1.72 5.33
N LYS A 128 0.68 -1.97 4.38
CA LYS A 128 1.00 -2.64 3.11
C LYS A 128 1.96 -1.81 2.24
N VAL A 129 1.81 -0.49 2.22
CA VAL A 129 2.76 0.40 1.53
C VAL A 129 4.12 0.35 2.21
N MET A 130 4.15 0.56 3.52
CA MET A 130 5.40 0.64 4.27
C MET A 130 6.17 -0.67 4.16
N SER A 131 5.51 -1.82 4.26
CA SER A 131 6.13 -3.14 4.05
C SER A 131 6.53 -3.37 2.59
N GLY A 132 5.67 -3.03 1.62
CA GLY A 132 5.95 -3.20 0.19
C GLY A 132 7.21 -2.46 -0.28
N VAL A 133 7.42 -1.24 0.23
CA VAL A 133 8.64 -0.46 -0.05
C VAL A 133 9.82 -0.97 0.78
N SER A 134 9.67 -1.05 2.11
CA SER A 134 10.81 -1.34 3.01
C SER A 134 11.41 -2.72 2.81
N VAL A 135 10.60 -3.77 2.62
CA VAL A 135 11.11 -5.13 2.44
C VAL A 135 11.93 -5.23 1.15
N SER A 136 11.42 -4.64 0.06
CA SER A 136 12.11 -4.62 -1.23
C SER A 136 13.46 -3.90 -1.14
N PHE A 137 13.49 -2.72 -0.50
CA PHE A 137 14.72 -1.97 -0.28
C PHE A 137 15.69 -2.71 0.64
N MET A 138 15.20 -3.29 1.74
CA MET A 138 16.06 -4.01 2.69
C MET A 138 16.71 -5.23 2.06
N LYS A 139 15.99 -5.97 1.21
CA LYS A 139 16.58 -7.08 0.43
C LYS A 139 17.72 -6.62 -0.45
N MET A 140 17.52 -5.54 -1.20
CA MET A 140 18.55 -4.97 -2.06
C MET A 140 19.79 -4.53 -1.25
N ILE A 141 19.57 -3.93 -0.07
CA ILE A 141 20.65 -3.56 0.84
C ILE A 141 21.39 -4.82 1.33
N LEU A 142 20.68 -5.87 1.75
CA LEU A 142 21.31 -7.10 2.25
C LEU A 142 22.06 -7.88 1.15
N GLU A 143 21.59 -7.81 -0.09
CA GLU A 143 22.24 -8.44 -1.25
C GLU A 143 23.45 -7.63 -1.75
N GLY A 144 23.38 -6.30 -1.69
CA GLY A 144 24.40 -5.40 -2.23
C GLY A 144 25.39 -4.84 -1.21
N HIS A 145 25.14 -4.98 0.10
CA HIS A 145 25.95 -4.37 1.14
C HIS A 145 26.30 -5.33 2.28
N ASP A 146 27.61 -5.55 2.44
CA ASP A 146 28.20 -6.39 3.48
C ASP A 146 28.34 -5.73 4.87
N GLY A 147 27.83 -4.50 5.06
CA GLY A 147 28.02 -3.72 6.30
C GLY A 147 27.40 -4.34 7.56
N PHE A 148 26.54 -5.35 7.39
CA PHE A 148 25.94 -6.12 8.47
C PHE A 148 26.67 -7.44 8.76
N LYS A 149 27.68 -7.84 7.96
CA LYS A 149 28.49 -9.04 8.22
C LYS A 149 29.26 -8.84 9.52
N GLY A 150 29.11 -9.77 10.47
CA GLY A 150 29.79 -9.71 11.76
C GLY A 150 29.09 -8.87 12.84
N VAL A 151 27.90 -8.31 12.56
CA VAL A 151 27.01 -7.81 13.62
C VAL A 151 26.46 -9.01 14.39
N GLU A 152 27.24 -9.50 15.35
CA GLU A 152 26.80 -10.56 16.25
C GLU A 152 25.68 -10.06 17.17
N HIS A 153 24.79 -10.98 17.55
CA HIS A 153 23.74 -10.86 18.58
C HIS A 153 24.24 -10.43 19.98
N ARG A 154 25.43 -9.83 20.15
CA ARG A 154 25.98 -9.41 21.45
C ARG A 154 25.00 -8.56 22.24
N ASN A 155 24.29 -7.64 21.60
CA ASN A 155 23.30 -6.81 22.29
C ASN A 155 22.07 -7.60 22.74
N VAL A 156 21.59 -8.59 21.98
CA VAL A 156 20.43 -9.41 22.36
C VAL A 156 20.79 -10.38 23.48
N MET A 157 21.98 -10.98 23.44
CA MET A 157 22.47 -11.84 24.52
C MET A 157 22.74 -11.06 25.81
N ILE A 158 23.31 -9.84 25.73
CA ILE A 158 23.50 -8.96 26.89
C ILE A 158 22.16 -8.49 27.45
N ILE A 159 21.18 -8.12 26.62
CA ILE A 159 19.83 -7.75 27.07
C ILE A 159 19.14 -8.95 27.73
N ARG A 160 19.24 -10.14 27.15
CA ARG A 160 18.69 -11.38 27.72
C ARG A 160 19.35 -11.74 29.05
N MET A 161 20.68 -11.69 29.13
CA MET A 161 21.44 -11.90 30.35
C MET A 161 21.10 -10.88 31.43
N ASN A 162 20.96 -9.59 31.10
CA ASN A 162 20.56 -8.55 32.05
C ASN A 162 19.12 -8.74 32.55
N ARG A 163 18.22 -9.24 31.70
CA ARG A 163 16.83 -9.55 32.08
C ARG A 163 16.76 -10.76 33.03
N GLU A 164 17.58 -11.79 32.81
CA GLU A 164 17.72 -12.93 33.72
C GLU A 164 18.40 -12.58 35.04
N ARG A 165 19.41 -11.71 35.01
CA ARG A 165 20.08 -11.20 36.23
C ARG A 165 19.09 -10.43 37.12
N ARG A 166 18.25 -9.56 36.54
CA ARG A 166 17.19 -8.82 37.28
C ARG A 166 16.12 -9.74 37.87
N ARG A 167 15.75 -10.83 37.19
CA ARG A 167 14.80 -11.81 37.75
C ARG A 167 15.37 -12.49 38.98
N LYS A 168 16.64 -12.93 38.93
CA LYS A 168 17.31 -13.60 40.06
C LYS A 168 17.48 -12.68 41.27
N THR A 169 17.85 -11.41 41.08
CA THR A 169 17.96 -10.44 42.19
C THR A 169 16.62 -10.14 42.85
N ASN A 170 15.51 -10.15 42.11
CA ASN A 170 14.18 -9.95 42.70
C ASN A 170 13.65 -11.20 43.43
N THR A 171 14.14 -12.40 43.10
CA THR A 171 13.75 -13.63 43.83
C THR A 171 14.56 -13.82 45.11
N SER A 172 15.80 -13.33 45.17
CA SER A 172 16.66 -13.36 46.36
C SER A 172 16.34 -12.27 47.40
N ALA A 173 15.47 -11.31 47.08
CA ALA A 173 15.05 -10.25 47.99
C ALA A 173 13.71 -10.55 48.70
N LEU A 174 13.15 -11.75 48.51
CA LEU A 174 11.85 -12.19 49.03
C LEU A 174 11.95 -13.36 50.04
N PHE A 175 13.14 -13.64 50.58
CA PHE A 175 13.35 -14.56 51.70
C PHE A 175 14.16 -13.88 52.80
#